data_AF-A0A2C6A4H4-F1
#
_entry.id   AF-A0A2C6A4H4-F1
#
_cell.length_a   1.000
_cell.length_b   1.000
_cell.length_c   1.000
_cell.angle_alpha   90.00
_cell.angle_beta   90.00
_cell.angle_gamma   90.00
#
_symmetry.space_group_name_H-M   'P 1'
#
loop_
_entity.id
_entity.type
_entity.pdbx_description
1 polymer ?
#
loop_
_entity_poly.entity_id
_entity_poly.type
_entity_poly.pdbx_seq_one_letter_code
_entity_poly.pdbx_strand_id
1 'polypeptide(L)'
;MFNFLKKILNIEILKKEKNIKEINEKKEKNENKNSAGGKNQIIINGKKYNNISSGNLTISNNKVYVNGNLIENLNNREEKNIKIEIYGDKNFISVDCCENIKINGNVYNIKLTNGTITCDDVKNDVTITNGDIKANKIFGKCNVINGDIEC
;
A
#
# COMPACT_ATOMS: atom_id res chain seq x y z
N MET A 1 44.49 24.28 15.98
CA MET A 1 44.43 23.16 15.02
C MET A 1 43.11 22.36 15.12
N PHE A 2 42.69 21.91 16.31
CA PHE A 2 41.45 21.14 16.51
C PHE A 2 40.14 21.79 16.02
N ASN A 3 39.95 23.10 16.23
CA ASN A 3 38.72 23.80 15.80
C ASN A 3 38.57 23.89 14.28
N PHE A 4 39.68 23.87 13.53
CA PHE A 4 39.66 23.93 12.07
C PHE A 4 39.20 22.59 11.47
N LEU A 5 39.72 21.48 12.00
CA LEU A 5 39.28 20.13 11.62
C LEU A 5 37.80 19.89 11.93
N LYS A 6 37.30 20.34 13.09
CA LYS A 6 35.88 20.22 13.44
C LYS A 6 34.97 20.99 12.46
N LYS A 7 35.42 22.15 11.98
CA LYS A 7 34.69 22.95 10.99
C LYS A 7 34.65 22.27 9.61
N ILE A 8 35.76 21.65 9.19
CA ILE A 8 35.83 20.89 7.92
C ILE A 8 34.87 19.69 7.96
N LEU A 9 34.91 18.90 9.05
CA LEU A 9 34.05 17.73 9.20
C LEU A 9 32.56 18.09 9.14
N ASN A 10 32.15 19.18 9.81
CA ASN A 10 30.76 19.66 9.76
C ASN A 10 30.34 20.08 8.34
N ILE A 11 31.24 20.69 7.56
CA ILE A 11 30.95 21.09 6.17
C ILE A 11 30.75 19.86 5.28
N GLU A 12 31.53 18.80 5.46
CA GLU A 12 31.39 17.55 4.70
C GLU A 12 30.07 16.83 5.03
N ILE A 13 29.70 16.78 6.31
CA ILE A 13 28.41 16.21 6.75
C ILE A 13 27.24 16.97 6.10
N LEU A 14 27.25 18.30 6.15
CA LEU A 14 26.21 19.13 5.53
C LEU A 14 26.13 18.96 4.01
N LYS A 15 27.25 18.81 3.31
CA LYS A 15 27.28 18.53 1.87
C LYS A 15 26.69 17.16 1.56
N LYS A 16 26.99 16.14 2.37
CA LYS A 16 26.46 14.79 2.22
C LYS A 16 24.94 14.76 2.41
N GLU A 17 24.42 15.44 3.43
CA GLU A 17 22.98 15.56 3.68
C GLU A 17 22.23 16.27 2.53
N LYS A 18 22.81 17.35 1.97
CA LYS A 18 22.24 18.04 0.81
C LYS A 18 22.16 17.14 -0.43
N ASN A 19 23.23 16.40 -0.73
CA ASN A 19 23.24 15.45 -1.84
C ASN A 19 22.19 14.34 -1.68
N ILE A 20 22.01 13.81 -0.46
CA ILE A 20 20.98 12.80 -0.18
C ILE A 20 19.57 13.37 -0.42
N LYS A 21 19.30 14.61 0.01
CA LYS A 21 18.03 15.28 -0.23
C LYS A 21 17.75 15.48 -1.72
N GLU A 22 18.72 15.97 -2.49
CA GLU A 22 18.57 16.15 -3.94
C GLU A 22 18.36 14.82 -4.69
N ILE A 23 19.02 13.74 -4.26
CA ILE A 23 18.83 12.41 -4.84
C ILE A 23 17.40 11.91 -4.58
N ASN A 24 16.87 12.12 -3.38
CA ASN A 24 15.51 11.73 -3.03
C ASN A 24 14.47 12.54 -3.83
N GLU A 25 14.64 13.86 -3.95
CA GLU A 25 13.76 14.71 -4.76
C GLU A 25 13.80 14.36 -6.26
N LYS A 26 14.96 13.98 -6.80
CA LYS A 26 15.08 13.52 -8.19
C LYS A 26 14.43 12.15 -8.43
N LYS A 27 14.44 11.25 -7.44
CA LYS A 27 13.69 9.99 -7.50
C LYS A 27 12.18 10.25 -7.53
N GLU A 28 11.68 11.12 -6.66
CA GLU A 28 10.26 11.50 -6.64
C GLU A 28 9.80 12.18 -7.94
N LYS A 29 10.66 12.97 -8.60
CA LYS A 29 10.33 13.62 -9.89
C LYS A 29 10.35 12.67 -11.08
N ASN A 30 11.14 11.60 -11.06
CA ASN A 30 11.24 10.65 -12.18
C ASN A 30 10.12 9.61 -12.20
N GLU A 31 9.39 9.41 -11.11
CA GLU A 31 8.20 8.55 -11.07
C GLU A 31 6.95 9.20 -11.71
N ASN A 32 7.02 10.48 -12.08
CA ASN A 32 5.89 11.24 -12.65
C ASN A 32 5.77 11.20 -14.18
N LYS A 33 6.52 10.34 -14.87
CA LYS A 33 6.39 10.16 -16.32
C LYS A 33 6.00 8.72 -16.63
N ASN A 34 4.69 8.51 -16.72
CA ASN A 34 3.96 7.54 -17.57
C ASN A 34 2.80 6.87 -16.81
N SER A 35 1.58 7.39 -16.94
CA SER A 35 0.40 6.56 -17.22
C SER A 35 -0.83 7.44 -17.43
N ALA A 36 -1.40 7.37 -18.64
CA ALA A 36 -2.68 7.98 -18.99
C ALA A 36 -3.87 7.11 -18.54
N GLY A 37 -3.84 6.58 -17.31
CA GLY A 37 -4.85 5.63 -16.84
C GLY A 37 -5.07 5.69 -15.35
N GLY A 38 -6.24 6.21 -14.92
CA GLY A 38 -6.75 6.14 -13.56
C GLY A 38 -5.94 6.90 -12.49
N LYS A 39 -6.62 7.51 -11.52
CA LYS A 39 -5.94 7.99 -10.31
C LYS A 39 -5.49 6.76 -9.51
N ASN A 40 -4.23 6.34 -9.65
CA ASN A 40 -3.68 5.32 -8.77
C ASN A 40 -3.30 5.94 -7.42
N GLN A 41 -4.18 5.76 -6.45
CA GLN A 41 -4.09 6.36 -5.12
C GLN A 41 -4.40 5.32 -4.05
N ILE A 42 -3.73 5.40 -2.91
CA ILE A 42 -4.11 4.67 -1.70
C ILE A 42 -4.35 5.69 -0.58
N ILE A 43 -5.40 5.49 0.19
CA ILE A 43 -5.75 6.28 1.37
C ILE A 43 -5.75 5.33 2.56
N ILE A 44 -4.87 5.57 3.54
CA ILE A 44 -4.73 4.74 4.74
C ILE A 44 -5.09 5.59 5.94
N ASN A 45 -6.23 5.31 6.57
CA ASN A 45 -6.78 6.10 7.69
C ASN A 45 -6.72 7.62 7.39
N GLY A 46 -7.24 8.02 6.24
CA GLY A 46 -7.27 9.42 5.78
C GLY A 46 -5.97 9.97 5.17
N LYS A 47 -4.81 9.34 5.40
CA LYS A 47 -3.53 9.76 4.80
C LYS A 47 -3.44 9.28 3.35
N LYS A 48 -3.22 10.22 2.42
CA LYS A 48 -3.22 9.97 0.97
C LYS A 48 -1.80 9.69 0.45
N TYR A 49 -1.69 8.68 -0.41
CA TYR A 49 -0.50 8.31 -1.16
C TYR A 49 -0.86 8.30 -2.65
N ASN A 50 -0.30 9.23 -3.41
CA ASN A 50 -0.58 9.40 -4.83
C ASN A 50 0.48 8.71 -5.69
N ASN A 51 0.16 8.48 -6.96
CA ASN A 51 1.06 7.88 -7.95
C ASN A 51 1.60 6.51 -7.51
N ILE A 52 0.78 5.76 -6.80
CA ILE A 52 1.14 4.43 -6.34
C ILE A 52 1.06 3.48 -7.53
N SER A 53 2.08 2.64 -7.71
CA SER A 53 2.08 1.67 -8.80
C SER A 53 0.88 0.70 -8.71
N SER A 54 0.34 0.33 -9.88
CA SER A 54 -0.49 -0.86 -10.01
C SER A 54 0.39 -2.09 -9.70
N GLY A 55 -0.12 -3.04 -8.93
CA GLY A 55 0.67 -4.18 -8.51
C GLY A 55 0.14 -4.83 -7.25
N ASN A 56 1.06 -5.25 -6.38
CA ASN A 56 0.75 -6.04 -5.19
C ASN A 56 0.60 -5.14 -3.97
N LEU A 57 -0.49 -5.30 -3.23
CA LEU A 57 -0.67 -4.73 -1.90
C LEU A 57 -0.49 -5.83 -0.86
N THR A 58 0.37 -5.57 0.12
CA THR A 58 0.49 -6.43 1.31
C THR A 58 0.29 -5.61 2.56
N ILE A 59 -0.59 -6.08 3.44
CA ILE A 59 -0.73 -5.54 4.79
C ILE A 59 -0.33 -6.66 5.73
N SER A 60 0.74 -6.41 6.49
CA SER A 60 1.13 -7.34 7.53
C SER A 60 1.82 -6.67 8.71
N ASN A 61 1.57 -7.15 9.92
CA ASN A 61 2.20 -6.68 11.15
C ASN A 61 2.10 -5.14 11.31
N ASN A 62 0.91 -4.60 11.09
CA ASN A 62 0.62 -3.16 11.10
C ASN A 62 1.47 -2.35 10.12
N LYS A 63 1.94 -2.96 9.02
CA LYS A 63 2.71 -2.28 7.98
C LYS A 63 2.05 -2.50 6.64
N VAL A 64 2.04 -1.46 5.83
CA VAL A 64 1.45 -1.48 4.49
C VAL A 64 2.55 -1.36 3.45
N TYR A 65 2.55 -2.28 2.50
CA TYR A 65 3.54 -2.41 1.45
C TYR A 65 2.87 -2.37 0.08
N VAL A 66 3.51 -1.70 -0.87
CA VAL A 66 3.17 -1.79 -2.29
C VAL A 66 4.39 -2.28 -3.06
N ASN A 67 4.21 -3.36 -3.82
CA ASN A 67 5.29 -3.99 -4.59
C ASN A 67 6.53 -4.30 -3.73
N GLY A 68 6.31 -4.68 -2.46
CA GLY A 68 7.37 -4.96 -1.48
C GLY A 68 7.97 -3.73 -0.79
N ASN A 69 7.69 -2.51 -1.26
CA ASN A 69 8.16 -1.28 -0.64
C ASN A 69 7.23 -0.85 0.50
N LEU A 70 7.78 -0.58 1.68
CA LEU A 70 7.03 -0.07 2.83
C LEU A 70 6.55 1.37 2.52
N ILE A 71 5.24 1.59 2.58
CA ILE A 71 4.64 2.93 2.39
C ILE A 71 4.08 3.53 3.68
N GLU A 72 3.70 2.69 4.65
CA GLU A 72 3.19 3.16 5.93
C GLU A 72 3.44 2.15 7.05
N ASN A 73 3.79 2.65 8.24
CA ASN A 73 3.91 1.90 9.47
C ASN A 73 2.88 2.39 10.48
N LEU A 74 1.93 1.53 10.83
CA LEU A 74 0.77 1.82 11.66
C LEU A 74 1.00 1.53 13.15
N ASN A 75 2.19 1.03 13.53
CA ASN A 75 2.50 0.69 14.93
C ASN A 75 2.50 1.90 15.88
N ASN A 76 2.65 3.13 15.37
CA ASN A 76 2.71 4.36 16.17
C ASN A 76 1.36 5.11 16.20
N ARG A 77 0.26 4.47 15.79
CA ARG A 77 -1.07 5.11 15.73
C ARG A 77 -1.94 4.69 16.92
N GLU A 78 -2.72 5.65 17.42
CA GLU A 78 -3.72 5.42 18.47
C GLU A 78 -4.93 4.64 17.94
N GLU A 79 -5.24 4.80 16.65
CA GLU A 79 -6.32 4.08 15.97
C GLU A 79 -5.92 2.62 15.70
N LYS A 80 -6.59 1.69 16.37
CA LYS A 80 -6.39 0.23 16.16
C LYS A 80 -7.07 -0.30 14.90
N ASN A 81 -7.96 0.49 14.30
CA ASN A 81 -8.76 0.08 13.16
C ASN A 81 -8.12 0.59 11.86
N ILE A 82 -7.76 -0.35 10.97
CA ILE A 82 -7.10 -0.05 9.70
C ILE A 82 -8.18 0.01 8.60
N LYS A 83 -8.40 1.21 8.07
CA LYS A 83 -9.29 1.50 6.93
C LYS A 83 -8.46 1.92 5.74
N ILE A 84 -8.61 1.20 4.62
CA ILE A 84 -7.83 1.46 3.42
C ILE A 84 -8.77 1.64 2.23
N GLU A 85 -8.60 2.73 1.50
CA GLU A 85 -9.26 2.95 0.22
C GLU A 85 -8.22 2.98 -0.90
N ILE A 86 -8.43 2.18 -1.94
CA ILE A 86 -7.54 2.03 -3.08
C ILE A 86 -8.29 2.47 -4.32
N TYR A 87 -7.63 3.25 -5.16
CA TYR A 87 -8.14 3.64 -6.47
C TYR A 87 -7.23 3.03 -7.53
N GLY A 88 -7.85 2.36 -8.49
CA GLY A 88 -7.17 1.64 -9.56
C GLY A 88 -6.94 0.16 -9.25
N ASP A 89 -6.61 -0.58 -10.30
CA ASP A 89 -6.51 -2.03 -10.26
C ASP A 89 -5.31 -2.53 -9.44
N LYS A 90 -5.44 -3.75 -8.91
CA LYS A 90 -4.37 -4.47 -8.21
C LYS A 90 -4.23 -5.90 -8.72
N ASN A 91 -2.99 -6.37 -8.81
CA ASN A 91 -2.69 -7.73 -9.23
C ASN A 91 -2.91 -8.71 -8.07
N PHE A 92 -2.48 -8.34 -6.87
CA PHE A 92 -2.57 -9.20 -5.71
C PHE A 92 -2.82 -8.39 -4.45
N ILE A 93 -3.73 -8.86 -3.61
CA ILE A 93 -3.98 -8.30 -2.29
C ILE A 93 -3.76 -9.41 -1.26
N SER A 94 -2.86 -9.17 -0.31
CA SER A 94 -2.59 -10.08 0.81
C SER A 94 -2.65 -9.35 2.13
N VAL A 95 -3.57 -9.75 3.00
CA VAL A 95 -3.91 -9.00 4.21
C VAL A 95 -4.03 -9.95 5.39
N ASP A 96 -3.24 -9.74 6.44
CA ASP A 96 -3.34 -10.52 7.67
C ASP A 96 -4.47 -10.02 8.60
N CYS A 97 -4.63 -8.71 8.71
CA CYS A 97 -5.66 -8.08 9.53
C CYS A 97 -5.98 -6.65 9.06
N CYS A 98 -7.26 -6.36 8.87
CA CYS A 98 -7.79 -5.01 8.67
C CYS A 98 -9.24 -4.93 9.16
N GLU A 99 -9.77 -3.73 9.38
CA GLU A 99 -11.22 -3.56 9.59
C GLU A 99 -11.93 -3.61 8.23
N ASN A 100 -11.53 -2.75 7.30
CA ASN A 100 -12.12 -2.68 5.97
C ASN A 100 -11.12 -2.22 4.91
N ILE A 101 -11.15 -2.85 3.75
CA ILE A 101 -10.44 -2.41 2.55
C ILE A 101 -11.45 -2.24 1.43
N LYS A 102 -11.52 -1.03 0.89
CA LYS A 102 -12.31 -0.69 -0.29
C LYS A 102 -11.39 -0.46 -1.48
N ILE A 103 -11.60 -1.19 -2.57
CA ILE A 103 -10.89 -1.02 -3.84
C ILE A 103 -11.89 -0.53 -4.88
N ASN A 104 -11.66 0.68 -5.38
CA ASN A 104 -12.35 1.24 -6.54
C ASN A 104 -11.56 0.81 -7.79
N GLY A 105 -11.73 -0.46 -8.17
CA GLY A 105 -11.01 -1.11 -9.25
C GLY A 105 -11.10 -2.63 -9.19
N ASN A 106 -10.56 -3.29 -10.21
CA ASN A 106 -10.49 -4.73 -10.30
C ASN A 106 -9.30 -5.27 -9.50
N VAL A 107 -9.46 -6.49 -8.99
CA VAL A 107 -8.37 -7.24 -8.35
C VAL A 107 -8.17 -8.56 -9.07
N TYR A 108 -6.93 -8.96 -9.34
CA TYR A 108 -6.71 -10.26 -9.98
C TYR A 108 -6.82 -11.41 -8.96
N ASN A 109 -6.13 -11.34 -7.82
CA ASN A 109 -6.17 -12.37 -6.77
C ASN A 109 -6.28 -11.75 -5.36
N ILE A 110 -7.03 -12.39 -4.46
CA ILE A 110 -7.21 -11.92 -3.07
C ILE A 110 -6.89 -13.04 -2.07
N LYS A 111 -6.10 -12.68 -1.05
CA LYS A 111 -5.86 -13.48 0.15
C LYS A 111 -6.09 -12.64 1.40
N LEU A 112 -7.08 -13.03 2.20
CA LEU A 112 -7.47 -12.34 3.42
C LEU A 112 -7.46 -13.30 4.60
N THR A 113 -6.77 -12.95 5.68
CA THR A 113 -6.83 -13.73 6.92
C THR A 113 -7.93 -13.19 7.85
N ASN A 114 -7.95 -11.87 8.11
CA ASN A 114 -8.99 -11.23 8.94
C ASN A 114 -9.42 -9.87 8.36
N GLY A 115 -10.73 -9.66 8.17
CA GLY A 115 -11.30 -8.35 7.82
C GLY A 115 -12.40 -8.39 6.77
N THR A 116 -12.73 -7.24 6.18
CA THR A 116 -13.69 -7.16 5.06
C THR A 116 -13.05 -6.48 3.85
N ILE A 117 -13.24 -7.06 2.66
CA ILE A 117 -12.78 -6.47 1.38
C ILE A 117 -13.99 -6.15 0.50
N THR A 118 -13.98 -4.97 -0.14
CA THR A 118 -14.92 -4.59 -1.19
C THR A 118 -14.15 -4.19 -2.45
N CYS A 119 -14.50 -4.73 -3.61
CA CYS A 119 -13.85 -4.42 -4.89
C CYS A 119 -14.84 -4.47 -6.07
N ASP A 120 -14.43 -4.07 -7.28
CA ASP A 120 -15.29 -4.15 -8.46
C ASP A 120 -15.42 -5.61 -8.92
N ASP A 121 -14.44 -6.17 -9.61
CA ASP A 121 -14.41 -7.58 -9.96
C ASP A 121 -13.14 -8.25 -9.43
N VAL A 122 -13.25 -9.55 -9.09
CA VAL A 122 -12.08 -10.41 -8.86
C VAL A 122 -11.86 -11.32 -10.07
N LYS A 123 -10.76 -11.12 -10.80
CA LYS A 123 -10.51 -11.81 -12.07
C LYS A 123 -10.03 -13.26 -11.93
N ASN A 124 -9.60 -13.68 -10.74
CA ASN A 124 -9.18 -15.05 -10.45
C ASN A 124 -9.63 -15.45 -9.03
N ASP A 125 -8.79 -16.13 -8.25
CA ASP A 125 -9.20 -16.82 -7.03
C ASP A 125 -9.25 -15.89 -5.80
N VAL A 126 -10.12 -16.24 -4.86
CA VAL A 126 -10.28 -15.61 -3.56
C VAL A 126 -10.05 -16.64 -2.46
N THR A 127 -9.23 -16.30 -1.46
CA THR A 127 -9.04 -17.12 -0.26
C THR A 127 -9.25 -16.26 0.99
N ILE A 128 -10.16 -16.68 1.86
CA ILE A 128 -10.50 -15.98 3.11
C ILE A 128 -10.48 -16.96 4.28
N THR A 129 -9.79 -16.59 5.36
CA THR A 129 -9.83 -17.36 6.61
C THR A 129 -11.00 -16.89 7.50
N ASN A 130 -11.02 -15.62 7.90
CA ASN A 130 -12.10 -15.03 8.70
C ASN A 130 -12.50 -13.66 8.14
N GLY A 131 -13.70 -13.53 7.59
CA GLY A 131 -14.18 -12.25 7.09
C GLY A 131 -14.94 -12.33 5.79
N ASP A 132 -15.29 -11.17 5.27
CA ASP A 132 -16.23 -11.05 4.18
C ASP A 132 -15.60 -10.44 2.93
N ILE A 133 -16.08 -10.87 1.77
CA ILE A 133 -15.77 -10.21 0.50
C ILE A 133 -17.05 -9.79 -0.21
N LYS A 134 -17.01 -8.56 -0.74
CA LYS A 134 -18.04 -8.00 -1.60
C LYS A 134 -17.40 -7.62 -2.94
N ALA A 135 -17.88 -8.22 -4.02
CA ALA A 135 -17.43 -7.91 -5.38
C ALA A 135 -18.64 -7.95 -6.32
N ASN A 136 -18.61 -7.29 -7.46
CA ASN A 136 -19.66 -7.43 -8.48
C ASN A 136 -19.61 -8.81 -9.14
N LYS A 137 -18.39 -9.35 -9.36
CA LYS A 137 -18.17 -10.70 -9.92
C LYS A 137 -16.88 -11.29 -9.40
N ILE A 138 -16.87 -12.60 -9.15
CA ILE A 138 -15.67 -13.38 -8.90
C ILE A 138 -15.56 -14.46 -9.98
N PHE A 139 -14.52 -14.38 -10.81
CA PHE A 139 -14.34 -15.27 -11.95
C PHE A 139 -13.64 -16.59 -11.59
N GLY A 140 -12.87 -16.61 -10.50
CA GLY A 140 -12.16 -17.80 -10.03
C GLY A 140 -12.86 -18.54 -8.90
N LYS A 141 -12.11 -19.42 -8.24
CA LYS A 141 -12.57 -20.20 -7.10
C LYS A 141 -12.57 -19.35 -5.83
N CYS A 142 -13.58 -19.57 -5.00
CA CYS A 142 -13.65 -18.97 -3.67
C CYS A 142 -13.42 -20.04 -2.62
N ASN A 143 -12.41 -19.85 -1.78
CA ASN A 143 -12.14 -20.69 -0.61
C ASN A 143 -12.31 -19.85 0.65
N VAL A 144 -13.43 -20.02 1.35
CA VAL A 144 -13.74 -19.27 2.58
C VAL A 144 -13.91 -20.24 3.72
N ILE A 145 -13.19 -20.01 4.82
CA ILE A 145 -13.31 -20.82 6.04
C ILE A 145 -14.44 -20.27 6.91
N ASN A 146 -14.38 -18.99 7.29
CA ASN A 146 -15.41 -18.30 8.05
C ASN A 146 -15.72 -16.92 7.44
N GLY A 147 -16.99 -16.65 7.18
CA GLY A 147 -17.49 -15.38 6.64
C GLY A 147 -18.26 -15.54 5.34
N ASP A 148 -18.67 -14.42 4.76
CA ASP A 148 -19.61 -14.38 3.64
C ASP A 148 -18.98 -13.88 2.34
N ILE A 149 -19.56 -14.32 1.22
CA ILE A 149 -19.27 -13.82 -0.12
C ILE A 149 -20.54 -13.20 -0.68
N GLU A 150 -20.45 -11.95 -1.08
CA GLU A 150 -21.51 -11.23 -1.79
C GLU A 150 -21.02 -10.90 -3.21
N CYS A 151 -21.72 -11.43 -4.22
CA CYS A 151 -21.48 -11.16 -5.64
C CYS A 151 -22.75 -11.20 -6.48
#